data_AF-A0A518CFR7-F1
#
_entry.id   AF-A0A518CFR7-F1
#
_cell.length_a   1.000
_cell.length_b   1.000
_cell.length_c   1.000
_cell.angle_alpha   90.00
_cell.angle_beta   90.00
_cell.angle_gamma   90.00
#
_symmetry.space_group_name_H-M   'P 1'
#
loop_
_entity.id
_entity.type
_entity.pdbx_description
1 polymer ?
#
loop_
_entity_poly.entity_id
_entity_poly.type
_entity_poly.pdbx_seq_one_letter_code
_entity_poly.pdbx_strand_id
1 'polypeptide(L)'
;MTVLAYFGELPFPSPLLGGLILGLIMVGIIFYLYILPKKNEPPEVNPVEIAIDPMVASGPKSLMGPEVRVYNVPVRIVAIVVAAAGRGHDQLSEETLRTLMENFLPQMMAVIRAHRPDVYRWPGQMSTRGFSQRFFAQANLPGEHGEGSPWTAVAGRYDHQGSGYLIGLVCCADEDNPLGQILVEQKQQWTDIVRIS
;
A
#
# COMPACT_ATOMS: atom_id res chain seq x y z
N MET A 1 -1.55 67.84 -6.22
CA MET A 1 -0.41 67.09 -5.64
C MET A 1 -0.75 65.60 -5.67
N THR A 2 -0.74 64.95 -6.84
CA THR A 2 -0.94 63.48 -6.92
C THR A 2 -0.60 62.96 -8.32
N VAL A 3 0.47 62.16 -8.38
CA VAL A 3 0.62 60.90 -9.13
C VAL A 3 0.13 60.91 -10.58
N LEU A 4 1.01 61.18 -11.54
CA LEU A 4 0.90 60.66 -12.90
C LEU A 4 2.29 60.60 -13.54
N ALA A 5 2.60 59.46 -14.15
CA ALA A 5 3.73 59.19 -15.06
C ALA A 5 5.13 58.98 -14.46
N TYR A 6 5.30 57.90 -13.68
CA TYR A 6 6.56 57.13 -13.66
C TYR A 6 6.31 55.75 -14.31
N PHE A 7 5.99 55.75 -15.61
CA PHE A 7 6.27 54.59 -16.46
C PHE A 7 7.53 54.94 -17.24
N GLY A 8 8.67 54.85 -16.54
CA GLY A 8 9.97 54.94 -17.19
C GLY A 8 10.10 53.76 -18.13
N GLU A 9 10.23 54.07 -19.43
CA GLU A 9 10.55 53.10 -20.47
C GLU A 9 11.80 52.32 -20.05
N LEU A 10 11.61 51.05 -19.72
CA LEU A 10 12.73 50.13 -19.57
C LEU A 10 13.44 50.08 -20.94
N PRO A 11 14.73 50.43 -21.02
CA PRO A 11 15.45 50.38 -22.28
C PRO A 11 15.44 48.92 -22.75
N PHE A 12 14.76 48.65 -23.87
CA PHE A 12 14.75 47.32 -24.47
C PHE A 12 16.21 46.93 -24.74
N PRO A 13 16.71 45.86 -24.12
CA PRO A 13 18.07 45.41 -24.38
C PRO A 13 18.21 45.13 -25.88
N SER A 14 19.35 45.46 -26.47
CA SER A 14 19.61 45.16 -27.87
C SER A 14 19.34 43.67 -28.14
N PRO A 15 18.80 43.30 -29.32
CA PRO A 15 18.37 41.92 -29.58
C PRO A 15 19.50 40.88 -29.38
N LEU A 16 20.75 41.31 -29.52
CA LEU A 16 21.95 40.51 -29.21
C LEU A 16 22.09 40.24 -27.71
N LEU A 17 21.88 41.24 -26.86
CA LEU A 17 21.96 41.10 -25.41
C LEU A 17 20.80 40.25 -24.87
N GLY A 18 19.60 40.42 -25.45
CA GLY A 18 18.43 39.59 -25.14
C GLY A 18 18.67 38.11 -25.47
N GLY A 19 19.23 37.82 -26.65
CA GLY A 19 19.58 36.45 -27.05
C GLY A 19 20.63 35.80 -26.13
N LEU A 20 21.62 36.57 -25.68
CA LEU A 20 22.67 36.07 -24.78
C LEU A 20 22.13 35.72 -23.39
N ILE A 21 21.24 36.56 -22.83
CA ILE A 21 20.59 36.30 -21.55
C ILE A 21 19.71 35.04 -21.65
N LEU A 22 18.93 34.91 -22.73
CA LEU A 22 18.08 33.74 -22.97
C LEU A 22 18.91 32.46 -23.11
N GLY A 23 20.03 32.53 -23.83
CA GLY A 23 20.97 31.42 -23.96
C GLY A 23 21.55 30.98 -22.62
N LEU A 24 22.01 31.93 -21.78
CA LEU A 24 22.54 31.62 -20.45
C LEU A 24 21.48 31.02 -19.52
N ILE A 25 20.24 31.53 -19.56
CA ILE A 25 19.13 30.95 -18.80
C ILE A 25 18.86 29.52 -19.27
N MET A 26 18.81 29.27 -20.58
CA MET A 26 18.56 27.93 -21.11
C MET A 26 19.68 26.96 -20.70
N VAL A 27 20.95 27.36 -20.81
CA VAL A 27 22.10 26.55 -20.37
C VAL A 27 22.05 26.30 -18.87
N GLY A 28 21.71 27.32 -18.06
CA GLY A 28 21.54 27.18 -16.62
C GLY A 28 20.45 26.20 -16.24
N ILE A 29 19.30 26.22 -16.95
CA ILE A 29 18.20 25.27 -16.75
C ILE A 29 18.64 23.85 -17.13
N ILE A 30 19.30 23.68 -18.28
CA ILE A 30 19.79 22.36 -18.71
C ILE A 30 20.78 21.80 -17.70
N PHE A 31 21.74 22.62 -17.24
CA PHE A 31 22.75 22.24 -16.26
C PHE A 31 22.12 21.91 -14.90
N TYR A 32 21.14 22.73 -14.45
CA TYR A 32 20.37 22.49 -13.24
C TYR A 32 19.60 21.17 -13.31
N LEU A 33 18.93 20.88 -14.43
CA LEU A 33 18.21 19.62 -14.66
C LEU A 33 19.14 18.41 -14.75
N TYR A 34 20.38 18.58 -15.24
CA TYR A 34 21.36 17.50 -15.36
C TYR A 34 22.11 17.20 -14.05
N ILE A 35 22.30 18.21 -13.20
CA ILE A 35 23.04 18.10 -11.93
C ILE A 35 22.12 17.83 -10.75
N LEU A 36 20.82 18.11 -10.87
CA LEU A 36 19.85 17.63 -9.90
C LEU A 36 20.05 16.12 -9.72
N PRO A 37 20.42 15.66 -8.52
CA PRO A 37 20.68 14.27 -8.28
C PRO A 37 19.43 13.50 -8.67
N LYS A 38 19.55 12.61 -9.67
CA LYS A 38 18.49 11.65 -9.99
C LYS A 38 18.17 10.97 -8.67
N LYS A 39 16.94 11.15 -8.19
CA LYS A 39 16.48 10.55 -6.95
C LYS A 39 16.73 9.06 -7.11
N ASN A 40 17.73 8.53 -6.40
CA ASN A 40 18.09 7.12 -6.47
C ASN A 40 16.84 6.34 -6.06
N GLU A 41 16.14 5.81 -7.06
CA GLU A 41 15.05 4.90 -6.83
C GLU A 41 15.69 3.66 -6.21
N PRO A 42 15.29 3.24 -5.00
CA PRO A 42 15.76 2.01 -4.42
C PRO A 42 15.54 0.89 -5.45
N PRO A 43 16.47 -0.05 -5.61
CA PRO A 43 16.30 -1.16 -6.54
C PRO A 43 14.94 -1.79 -6.29
N GLU A 44 14.10 -1.83 -7.33
CA GLU A 44 12.77 -2.41 -7.26
C GLU A 44 12.94 -3.93 -7.07
N VAL A 45 12.93 -4.36 -5.81
CA VAL A 45 12.81 -5.78 -5.49
C VAL A 45 11.38 -6.16 -5.85
N ASN A 46 11.24 -7.06 -6.82
CA ASN A 46 9.93 -7.55 -7.22
C ASN A 46 9.29 -8.29 -6.03
N PRO A 47 8.05 -7.95 -5.64
CA PRO A 47 7.36 -8.66 -4.57
C PRO A 47 7.15 -10.13 -4.94
N VAL A 48 7.16 -10.99 -3.92
CA VAL A 48 6.82 -12.42 -4.07
C VAL A 48 5.37 -12.54 -4.52
N GLU A 49 5.12 -13.38 -5.52
CA GLU A 49 3.78 -13.61 -6.05
C GLU A 49 2.85 -14.30 -5.06
N ILE A 50 1.63 -13.77 -4.95
CA ILE A 50 0.59 -14.32 -4.10
C ILE A 50 -0.01 -15.51 -4.86
N ALA A 51 0.44 -16.70 -4.50
CA ALA A 51 0.01 -17.95 -5.13
C ALA A 51 -1.29 -18.47 -4.50
N ILE A 52 -2.40 -17.79 -4.75
CA ILE A 52 -3.75 -18.26 -4.38
C ILE A 52 -4.46 -18.74 -5.64
N ASP A 53 -5.20 -19.83 -5.56
CA ASP A 53 -6.15 -20.23 -6.61
C ASP A 53 -7.52 -19.61 -6.32
N PRO A 54 -7.89 -18.49 -6.98
CA PRO A 54 -9.17 -17.82 -6.75
C PRO A 54 -10.38 -18.65 -7.21
N MET A 55 -10.19 -19.72 -7.97
CA MET A 55 -11.30 -20.57 -8.44
C MET A 55 -11.72 -21.63 -7.42
N VAL A 56 -10.95 -21.81 -6.33
CA VAL A 56 -11.22 -22.81 -5.29
C VAL A 56 -11.64 -22.12 -3.99
N ALA A 57 -12.96 -21.97 -3.80
CA ALA A 57 -13.52 -21.43 -2.57
C ALA A 57 -13.11 -22.30 -1.36
N SER A 58 -12.54 -21.66 -0.33
CA SER A 58 -11.83 -22.33 0.77
C SER A 58 -12.51 -22.20 2.14
N GLY A 59 -13.78 -21.77 2.19
CA GLY A 59 -14.65 -21.86 3.38
C GLY A 59 -15.40 -20.55 3.72
N PRO A 60 -16.07 -20.46 4.90
CA PRO A 60 -15.83 -21.35 6.03
C PRO A 60 -16.90 -22.43 6.32
N LYS A 61 -16.77 -23.63 5.72
CA LYS A 61 -17.36 -24.85 6.31
C LYS A 61 -16.55 -25.34 7.53
N SER A 62 -16.84 -24.71 8.67
CA SER A 62 -16.46 -25.06 10.05
C SER A 62 -14.96 -25.27 10.32
N LEU A 63 -14.24 -24.16 10.57
CA LEU A 63 -12.88 -24.20 11.08
C LEU A 63 -12.88 -24.35 12.61
N MET A 64 -12.05 -25.26 13.13
CA MET A 64 -11.74 -25.33 14.56
C MET A 64 -10.91 -24.09 14.94
N GLY A 65 -11.52 -23.06 15.53
CA GLY A 65 -10.82 -21.85 15.94
C GLY A 65 -11.74 -20.64 16.14
N PRO A 66 -11.16 -19.45 16.37
CA PRO A 66 -11.92 -18.21 16.45
C PRO A 66 -12.62 -17.92 15.12
N GLU A 67 -13.85 -17.41 15.20
CA GLU A 67 -14.58 -16.96 14.02
C GLU A 67 -14.00 -15.62 13.55
N VAL A 68 -13.69 -15.52 12.27
CA VAL A 68 -13.22 -14.27 11.65
C VAL A 68 -14.32 -13.71 10.78
N ARG A 69 -14.59 -12.42 10.92
CA ARG A 69 -15.53 -11.69 10.07
C ARG A 69 -14.86 -10.49 9.43
N VAL A 70 -15.17 -10.26 8.16
CA VAL A 70 -14.96 -8.98 7.51
C VAL A 70 -16.31 -8.26 7.46
N TYR A 71 -16.40 -7.14 8.17
CA TYR A 71 -17.66 -6.52 8.58
C TYR A 71 -18.61 -7.53 9.22
N ASN A 72 -19.65 -7.95 8.50
CA ASN A 72 -20.65 -8.92 8.95
C ASN A 72 -20.55 -10.28 8.24
N VAL A 73 -19.60 -10.45 7.31
CA VAL A 73 -19.43 -11.68 6.52
C VAL A 73 -18.41 -12.60 7.21
N PRO A 74 -18.78 -13.84 7.56
CA PRO A 74 -17.84 -14.82 8.10
C PRO A 74 -16.87 -15.28 7.02
N VAL A 75 -15.58 -15.30 7.34
CA VAL A 75 -14.51 -15.61 6.39
C VAL A 75 -13.42 -16.49 6.99
N ARG A 76 -12.70 -17.15 6.10
CA ARG A 76 -11.37 -17.70 6.35
C ARG A 76 -10.31 -16.79 5.76
N ILE A 77 -9.33 -16.39 6.56
CA ILE A 77 -8.07 -15.79 6.06
C ILE A 77 -7.24 -16.88 5.37
N VAL A 78 -6.94 -16.72 4.08
CA VAL A 78 -6.14 -17.68 3.32
C VAL A 78 -4.72 -17.20 3.05
N ALA A 79 -4.48 -15.89 3.04
CA ALA A 79 -3.16 -15.34 2.83
C ALA A 79 -2.97 -14.04 3.61
N ILE A 80 -1.74 -13.82 4.04
CA ILE A 80 -1.30 -12.61 4.74
C ILE A 80 -0.06 -12.08 4.03
N VAL A 81 -0.11 -10.83 3.59
CA VAL A 81 1.02 -10.13 3.00
C VAL A 81 1.49 -9.08 3.98
N VAL A 82 2.80 -9.03 4.25
CA VAL A 82 3.38 -8.05 5.17
C VAL A 82 4.57 -7.37 4.53
N ALA A 83 4.61 -6.03 4.62
CA ALA A 83 5.74 -5.21 4.23
C ALA A 83 6.04 -4.17 5.31
N ALA A 84 7.29 -3.73 5.41
CA ALA A 84 7.64 -2.54 6.19
C ALA A 84 7.19 -1.26 5.46
N ALA A 85 6.77 -0.24 6.20
CA ALA A 85 6.44 1.07 5.62
C ALA A 85 7.65 2.01 5.69
N GLY A 86 7.93 2.72 4.60
CA GLY A 86 8.96 3.76 4.55
C GLY A 86 10.29 3.32 3.92
N ARG A 87 11.35 4.11 4.17
CA ARG A 87 12.69 3.92 3.58
C ARG A 87 13.60 3.13 4.51
N GLY A 88 14.43 2.25 3.93
CA GLY A 88 15.56 1.63 4.62
C GLY A 88 15.20 0.49 5.56
N HIS A 89 14.00 -0.07 5.45
CA HIS A 89 13.66 -1.29 6.18
C HIS A 89 13.97 -2.51 5.31
N ASP A 90 14.92 -3.31 5.79
CA ASP A 90 15.22 -4.65 5.27
C ASP A 90 14.02 -5.59 5.39
N GLN A 91 14.13 -6.76 4.76
CA GLN A 91 13.15 -7.83 4.85
C GLN A 91 12.82 -8.15 6.32
N LEU A 92 11.53 -8.25 6.64
CA LEU A 92 11.03 -8.52 7.98
C LEU A 92 11.60 -9.84 8.53
N SER A 93 12.22 -9.78 9.71
CA SER A 93 12.67 -10.99 10.41
C SER A 93 11.47 -11.83 10.87
N GLU A 94 11.68 -13.14 11.05
CA GLU A 94 10.68 -14.07 11.58
C GLU A 94 10.13 -13.64 12.95
N GLU A 95 11.01 -13.13 13.81
CA GLU A 95 10.66 -12.70 15.17
C GLU A 95 9.80 -11.43 15.14
N THR A 96 10.18 -10.45 14.31
CA THR A 96 9.38 -9.23 14.12
C THR A 96 8.02 -9.57 13.53
N LEU A 97 7.96 -10.44 12.53
CA LEU A 97 6.69 -10.88 11.94
C LEU A 97 5.80 -11.57 12.98
N ARG A 98 6.34 -12.49 13.78
CA ARG A 98 5.59 -13.17 14.84
C ARG A 98 5.02 -12.17 15.85
N THR A 99 5.86 -11.27 16.35
CA THR A 99 5.45 -10.23 17.31
C THR A 99 4.40 -9.30 16.70
N LEU A 100 4.57 -8.92 15.44
CA LEU A 100 3.61 -8.10 14.70
C LEU A 100 2.24 -8.79 14.61
N MET A 101 2.21 -10.07 14.20
CA MET A 101 0.97 -10.84 14.07
C MET A 101 0.29 -11.07 15.42
N GLU A 102 1.07 -11.25 16.50
CA GLU A 102 0.54 -11.39 17.86
C GLU A 102 -0.19 -10.13 18.34
N ASN A 103 0.27 -8.95 17.93
CA ASN A 103 -0.29 -7.68 18.36
C ASN A 103 -1.26 -7.04 17.35
N PHE A 104 -1.33 -7.56 16.12
CA PHE A 104 -2.07 -6.95 15.02
C PHE A 104 -3.58 -6.87 15.29
N LEU A 105 -4.20 -8.03 15.56
CA LEU A 105 -5.60 -8.14 15.98
C LEU A 105 -5.70 -9.12 17.16
N PRO A 106 -6.68 -8.93 18.07
CA PRO A 106 -6.93 -9.88 19.13
C PRO A 106 -7.12 -11.30 18.58
N GLN A 107 -6.50 -12.30 19.22
CA GLN A 107 -6.57 -13.71 18.81
C GLN A 107 -6.00 -14.03 17.41
N MET A 108 -5.30 -13.11 16.73
CA MET A 108 -4.74 -13.34 15.39
C MET A 108 -3.85 -14.58 15.32
N MET A 109 -3.05 -14.86 16.36
CA MET A 109 -2.23 -16.08 16.39
C MET A 109 -3.06 -17.37 16.45
N ALA A 110 -4.23 -17.35 17.08
CA ALA A 110 -5.13 -18.48 17.07
C ALA A 110 -5.76 -18.68 15.69
N VAL A 111 -6.13 -17.58 15.01
CA VAL A 111 -6.59 -17.59 13.62
C VAL A 111 -5.53 -18.14 12.68
N ILE A 112 -4.27 -17.69 12.78
CA ILE A 112 -3.17 -18.19 11.94
C ILE A 112 -2.99 -19.70 12.13
N ARG A 113 -3.07 -20.21 13.36
CA ARG A 113 -2.97 -21.66 13.64
C ARG A 113 -4.14 -22.45 13.05
N ALA A 114 -5.36 -21.91 13.14
CA ALA A 114 -6.58 -22.56 12.67
C ALA A 114 -6.69 -22.54 11.14
N HIS A 115 -6.47 -21.38 10.53
CA HIS A 115 -6.68 -21.15 9.10
C HIS A 115 -5.48 -21.56 8.25
N ARG A 116 -4.27 -21.56 8.85
CA ARG A 116 -2.98 -21.79 8.18
C ARG A 116 -2.84 -20.99 6.88
N PRO A 117 -2.92 -19.65 6.95
CA PRO A 117 -2.78 -18.82 5.76
C PRO A 117 -1.34 -18.85 5.23
N ASP A 118 -1.20 -18.68 3.92
CA ASP A 118 0.11 -18.47 3.30
C ASP A 118 0.61 -17.06 3.63
N VAL A 119 1.85 -16.95 4.12
CA VAL A 119 2.41 -15.68 4.58
C VAL A 119 3.50 -15.20 3.63
N TYR A 120 3.26 -14.06 2.98
CA TYR A 120 4.18 -13.45 2.03
C TYR A 120 4.84 -12.22 2.63
N ARG A 121 6.17 -12.17 2.56
CA ARG A 121 6.96 -11.02 2.98
C ARG A 121 7.35 -10.22 1.76
N TRP A 122 6.82 -9.01 1.68
CA TRP A 122 7.14 -8.10 0.61
C TRP A 122 8.26 -7.15 1.01
N PRO A 123 9.02 -6.65 0.01
CA PRO A 123 9.99 -5.58 0.25
C PRO A 123 9.27 -4.33 0.77
N GLY A 124 9.99 -3.53 1.55
CA GLY A 124 9.46 -2.31 2.13
C GLY A 124 8.87 -1.37 1.06
N GLN A 125 7.73 -0.76 1.37
CA GLN A 125 7.01 0.11 0.44
C GLN A 125 6.96 1.55 0.94
N MET A 126 7.06 2.50 0.01
CA MET A 126 7.11 3.92 0.33
C MET A 126 5.76 4.50 0.79
N SER A 127 4.64 3.88 0.43
CA SER A 127 3.32 4.38 0.77
C SER A 127 2.30 3.26 0.94
N THR A 128 1.30 3.50 1.81
CA THR A 128 0.16 2.60 1.99
C THR A 128 -0.65 2.43 0.72
N ARG A 129 -0.92 3.52 -0.01
CA ARG A 129 -1.71 3.48 -1.26
C ARG A 129 -1.01 2.66 -2.35
N GLY A 130 0.31 2.84 -2.53
CA GLY A 130 1.08 2.07 -3.50
C GLY A 130 1.14 0.58 -3.14
N PHE A 131 1.29 0.25 -1.85
CA PHE A 131 1.18 -1.13 -1.38
C PHE A 131 -0.20 -1.72 -1.68
N SER A 132 -1.28 -1.06 -1.28
CA SER A 132 -2.64 -1.60 -1.46
C SER A 132 -2.97 -1.81 -2.93
N GLN A 133 -2.60 -0.87 -3.82
CA GLN A 133 -2.77 -1.03 -5.26
C GLN A 133 -2.04 -2.26 -5.81
N ARG A 134 -0.76 -2.46 -5.43
CA ARG A 134 0.02 -3.63 -5.84
C ARG A 134 -0.55 -4.93 -5.26
N PHE A 135 -0.92 -4.93 -3.98
CA PHE A 135 -1.53 -6.06 -3.30
C PHE A 135 -2.84 -6.49 -3.97
N PHE A 136 -3.73 -5.55 -4.25
CA PHE A 136 -5.01 -5.80 -4.91
C PHE A 136 -4.86 -6.32 -6.34
N ALA A 137 -3.91 -5.76 -7.10
CA ALA A 137 -3.60 -6.26 -8.43
C ALA A 137 -3.07 -7.69 -8.41
N GLN A 138 -2.20 -8.02 -7.43
CA GLN A 138 -1.55 -9.33 -7.35
C GLN A 138 -2.43 -10.41 -6.71
N ALA A 139 -3.36 -10.04 -5.83
CA ALA A 139 -4.36 -10.97 -5.29
C ALA A 139 -5.27 -11.52 -6.40
N ASN A 140 -5.49 -10.74 -7.47
CA ASN A 140 -6.19 -11.15 -8.70
C ASN A 140 -7.50 -11.92 -8.43
N LEU A 141 -8.34 -11.34 -7.55
CA LEU A 141 -9.59 -11.95 -7.11
C LEU A 141 -10.62 -12.03 -8.26
N PRO A 142 -11.49 -13.05 -8.28
CA PRO A 142 -12.48 -13.23 -9.34
C PRO A 142 -13.62 -12.22 -9.22
N GLY A 143 -14.52 -12.17 -10.21
CA GLY A 143 -15.61 -11.18 -10.23
C GLY A 143 -15.10 -9.75 -10.55
N GLU A 144 -15.76 -8.73 -10.00
CA GLU A 144 -15.28 -7.35 -10.10
C GLU A 144 -14.31 -7.07 -8.94
N HIS A 145 -13.10 -7.63 -9.04
CA HIS A 145 -12.06 -7.52 -8.01
C HIS A 145 -12.47 -8.13 -6.65
N GLY A 146 -13.17 -9.26 -6.68
CA GLY A 146 -13.70 -9.96 -5.52
C GLY A 146 -15.18 -9.66 -5.25
N GLU A 147 -15.71 -8.53 -5.72
CA GLU A 147 -17.12 -8.19 -5.55
C GLU A 147 -18.01 -9.18 -6.33
N GLY A 148 -19.08 -9.66 -5.67
CA GLY A 148 -19.96 -10.69 -6.22
C GLY A 148 -19.31 -12.07 -6.28
N SER A 149 -18.24 -12.28 -5.51
CA SER A 149 -17.59 -13.57 -5.31
C SER A 149 -17.43 -13.86 -3.83
N PRO A 150 -16.99 -15.06 -3.43
CA PRO A 150 -16.75 -15.36 -2.03
C PRO A 150 -15.46 -14.69 -1.50
N TRP A 151 -14.69 -14.03 -2.35
CA TRP A 151 -13.38 -13.51 -2.00
C TRP A 151 -13.42 -12.04 -1.56
N THR A 152 -12.57 -11.71 -0.59
CA THR A 152 -12.39 -10.33 -0.13
C THR A 152 -10.92 -10.07 0.17
N ALA A 153 -10.39 -8.94 -0.29
CA ALA A 153 -9.05 -8.49 0.01
C ALA A 153 -9.08 -7.22 0.87
N VAL A 154 -8.37 -7.22 2.00
CA VAL A 154 -8.30 -6.07 2.92
C VAL A 154 -6.85 -5.64 3.05
N ALA A 155 -6.53 -4.36 2.84
CA ALA A 155 -5.17 -3.88 2.94
C ALA A 155 -5.04 -2.51 3.57
N GLY A 156 -4.01 -2.31 4.38
CA GLY A 156 -3.66 -0.98 4.87
C GLY A 156 -2.52 -0.96 5.86
N ARG A 157 -2.40 0.18 6.57
CA ARG A 157 -1.29 0.44 7.49
C ARG A 157 -1.60 -0.03 8.90
N TYR A 158 -0.60 -0.54 9.58
CA TYR A 158 -0.63 -0.85 11.00
C TYR A 158 0.69 -0.43 11.65
N ASP A 159 0.63 0.30 12.76
CA ASP A 159 1.84 0.72 13.49
C ASP A 159 2.04 -0.13 14.74
N HIS A 160 3.25 -0.66 14.92
CA HIS A 160 3.67 -1.45 16.07
C HIS A 160 5.00 -0.93 16.62
N GLN A 161 5.07 -0.65 17.93
CA GLN A 161 6.26 -0.14 18.60
C GLN A 161 6.94 1.05 17.89
N GLY A 162 6.13 1.98 17.34
CA GLY A 162 6.63 3.16 16.62
C GLY A 162 7.10 2.90 15.18
N SER A 163 7.12 1.63 14.74
CA SER A 163 7.40 1.25 13.36
C SER A 163 6.11 1.06 12.58
N GLY A 164 6.09 1.53 11.32
CA GLY A 164 4.95 1.35 10.42
C GLY A 164 5.09 0.09 9.58
N TYR A 165 4.01 -0.67 9.49
CA TYR A 165 3.90 -1.87 8.67
C TYR A 165 2.68 -1.76 7.76
N LEU A 166 2.72 -2.50 6.66
CA LEU A 166 1.64 -2.61 5.69
C LEU A 166 1.21 -4.06 5.65
N ILE A 167 -0.08 -4.29 5.83
CA ILE A 167 -0.66 -5.63 5.95
C ILE A 167 -1.77 -5.76 4.92
N GLY A 168 -1.75 -6.85 4.16
CA GLY A 168 -2.79 -7.29 3.26
C GLY A 168 -3.33 -8.65 3.72
N LEU A 169 -4.64 -8.82 3.72
CA LEU A 169 -5.33 -10.06 4.04
C LEU A 169 -6.16 -10.47 2.84
N VAL A 170 -6.04 -11.72 2.40
CA VAL A 170 -6.98 -12.33 1.46
C VAL A 170 -7.88 -13.29 2.24
N CYS A 171 -9.18 -13.09 2.08
CA CYS A 171 -10.23 -13.77 2.81
C CYS A 171 -11.18 -14.47 1.83
N CYS A 172 -11.76 -15.59 2.26
CA CYS A 172 -12.74 -16.36 1.50
C CYS A 172 -13.95 -16.68 2.39
N ALA A 173 -15.15 -16.42 1.89
CA ALA A 173 -16.45 -16.70 2.52
C ALA A 173 -17.10 -17.95 1.88
N ASP A 174 -18.13 -18.50 2.55
CA ASP A 174 -18.85 -19.68 2.03
C ASP A 174 -19.76 -19.31 0.86
N GLU A 175 -20.22 -18.06 0.82
CA GLU A 175 -21.15 -17.52 -0.14
C GLU A 175 -20.59 -16.24 -0.77
N ASP A 176 -21.09 -15.91 -1.97
CA ASP A 176 -20.77 -14.67 -2.66
C ASP A 176 -21.18 -13.46 -1.82
N ASN A 177 -20.33 -12.43 -1.83
CA ASN A 177 -20.56 -11.23 -1.04
C ASN A 177 -20.13 -9.97 -1.81
N PRO A 178 -20.61 -8.78 -1.41
CA PRO A 178 -20.34 -7.53 -2.13
C PRO A 178 -19.04 -6.82 -1.68
N LEU A 179 -18.17 -7.47 -0.88
CA LEU A 179 -17.09 -6.74 -0.20
C LEU A 179 -15.89 -6.39 -1.09
N GLY A 180 -15.52 -7.28 -2.02
CA GLY A 180 -14.42 -7.06 -2.98
C GLY A 180 -13.11 -6.65 -2.31
N GLN A 181 -12.66 -5.40 -2.55
CA GLN A 181 -11.42 -4.85 -2.03
C GLN A 181 -11.69 -3.72 -1.02
N ILE A 182 -11.05 -3.81 0.14
CA ILE A 182 -11.23 -2.85 1.23
C ILE A 182 -9.88 -2.23 1.59
N LEU A 183 -9.77 -0.91 1.40
CA LEU A 183 -8.63 -0.13 1.86
C LEU A 183 -8.84 0.32 3.31
N VAL A 184 -7.90 -0.01 4.18
CA VAL A 184 -7.83 0.47 5.56
C VAL A 184 -6.98 1.74 5.58
N GLU A 185 -7.64 2.89 5.69
CA GLU A 185 -6.98 4.20 5.67
C GLU A 185 -6.40 4.58 7.03
N GLN A 186 -7.09 4.21 8.11
CA GLN A 186 -6.72 4.51 9.49
C GLN A 186 -6.51 3.24 10.31
N LYS A 187 -5.51 3.24 11.19
CA LYS A 187 -5.16 2.07 12.01
C LYS A 187 -6.36 1.50 12.79
N GLN A 188 -7.24 2.37 13.30
CA GLN A 188 -8.39 2.00 14.12
C GLN A 188 -9.45 1.22 13.32
N GLN A 189 -9.52 1.45 12.00
CA GLN A 189 -10.50 0.77 11.15
C GLN A 189 -10.24 -0.74 11.04
N TRP A 190 -9.03 -1.23 11.34
CA TRP A 190 -8.74 -2.66 11.33
C TRP A 190 -9.69 -3.45 12.23
N THR A 191 -10.00 -2.96 13.44
CA THR A 191 -10.91 -3.65 14.37
C THR A 191 -12.38 -3.48 14.02
N ASP A 192 -12.71 -2.46 13.21
CA ASP A 192 -14.07 -2.25 12.72
C ASP A 192 -14.36 -3.16 11.51
N ILE A 193 -13.36 -3.33 10.65
CA ILE A 193 -13.42 -4.11 9.43
C ILE A 193 -13.21 -5.59 9.73
N VAL A 194 -12.18 -5.97 10.49
CA VAL A 194 -11.86 -7.37 10.78
C VAL A 194 -12.11 -7.66 12.26
N ARG A 195 -13.07 -8.55 12.51
CA ARG A 195 -13.43 -8.98 13.87
C ARG A 195 -13.08 -10.43 14.07
N ILE A 196 -12.52 -10.73 15.24
CA ILE A 196 -12.16 -12.08 15.65
C ILE A 196 -12.85 -12.36 16.98
N SER A 197 -13.71 -13.38 17.01
CA SER A 197 -14.49 -13.79 18.20
C SER A 197 -14.29 -15.26 18.54
#